data_AF-A0A379TXL6-F1
#
_entry.id   AF-A0A379TXL6-F1
#
_cell.length_a   1.000
_cell.length_b   1.000
_cell.length_c   1.000
_cell.angle_alpha   90.00
_cell.angle_beta   90.00
_cell.angle_gamma   90.00
#
_symmetry.space_group_name_H-M   'P 1'
#
loop_
_entity.id
_entity.type
_entity.pdbx_description
1 polymer ?
#
loop_
_entity_poly.entity_id
_entity_poly.type
_entity_poly.pdbx_seq_one_letter_code
_entity_poly.pdbx_strand_id
1 'polypeptide(L)'
;MNRNPFLAATASLPLFILLAGCAPMHDTRQSLTQQTPSSHVDSSLPAALKNGWPDSQWWKAYHDAQLDALIDNAIQHSPDMQVAEQRIQLAEAQAKAVEAQDGPQLDFSADIERQRMSAEGLMGPFAITDPAAERPGRGIPTAHSV
;
A
#
# COMPACT_ATOMS: atom_id res chain seq x y z
N MET A 1 36.76 27.88 -31.38
CA MET A 1 35.46 27.87 -30.66
C MET A 1 34.41 27.29 -31.60
N ASN A 2 34.38 25.97 -31.79
CA ASN A 2 33.43 25.32 -32.69
C ASN A 2 32.46 24.52 -31.83
N ARG A 3 31.33 25.14 -31.50
CA ARG A 3 30.23 24.48 -30.78
C ARG A 3 29.51 23.62 -31.81
N ASN A 4 29.85 22.34 -31.90
CA ASN A 4 29.30 21.44 -32.91
C ASN A 4 27.78 21.29 -32.70
N PRO A 5 26.94 21.86 -33.56
CA PRO A 5 25.48 21.85 -33.39
C PRO A 5 24.91 20.43 -33.53
N PHE A 6 25.65 19.51 -34.14
CA PHE A 6 25.31 18.10 -34.27
C PHE A 6 25.28 17.35 -32.94
N LEU A 7 26.10 17.73 -31.96
CA LEU A 7 26.08 17.14 -30.60
C LEU A 7 24.87 17.65 -29.78
N ALA A 8 24.41 18.86 -30.04
CA ALA A 8 23.20 19.40 -29.43
C ALA A 8 21.92 18.78 -30.05
N ALA A 9 21.94 18.52 -31.36
CA ALA A 9 20.80 17.93 -32.07
C ALA A 9 20.53 16.47 -31.69
N THR A 10 21.57 15.67 -31.43
CA THR A 10 21.41 14.25 -31.02
C THR A 10 20.87 14.09 -29.61
N ALA A 11 21.15 15.04 -28.69
CA ALA A 11 20.60 15.05 -27.34
C ALA A 11 19.10 15.45 -27.30
N SER A 12 18.62 16.18 -28.32
CA SER A 12 17.22 16.63 -28.39
C SER A 12 16.24 15.52 -28.78
N LEU A 13 16.70 14.50 -29.52
CA LEU A 13 15.86 13.39 -29.98
C LEU A 13 15.33 12.49 -28.84
N PRO A 14 16.14 12.00 -27.88
CA PRO A 14 15.64 11.20 -26.77
C PRO A 14 14.72 12.02 -25.84
N LEU A 15 15.00 13.31 -25.67
CA LEU A 15 14.17 14.22 -24.87
C LEU A 15 12.76 14.39 -25.46
N PHE A 16 12.65 14.47 -26.80
CA PHE A 16 11.36 14.51 -27.49
C PHE A 16 10.59 13.18 -27.39
N ILE A 17 11.28 12.04 -27.40
CA ILE A 17 10.67 10.72 -27.25
C ILE A 17 10.14 10.51 -25.82
N LEU A 18 10.88 10.98 -24.81
CA LEU A 18 10.44 10.98 -23.40
C LEU A 18 9.19 11.85 -23.18
N LEU A 19 9.02 12.94 -23.93
CA LEU A 19 7.86 13.83 -23.83
C LEU A 19 6.62 13.29 -24.57
N ALA A 20 6.79 12.54 -25.64
CA ALA A 20 5.69 12.02 -26.46
C ALA A 20 5.03 10.75 -25.90
N GLY A 21 5.59 10.16 -24.84
CA GLY A 21 5.12 8.91 -24.21
C GLY A 21 4.22 9.07 -22.99
N CYS A 22 3.78 10.29 -22.64
CA CYS A 22 2.93 10.48 -21.46
C CYS A 22 1.58 9.76 -21.65
N ALA A 23 1.40 8.66 -20.93
CA ALA A 23 0.27 7.75 -21.09
C ALA A 23 -1.08 8.47 -20.92
N PRO A 24 -2.08 8.18 -21.77
CA PRO A 24 -3.44 8.69 -21.58
C PRO A 24 -4.06 8.03 -20.34
N MET A 25 -4.32 8.83 -19.29
CA MET A 25 -5.15 8.40 -18.18
C MET A 25 -6.56 8.13 -18.71
N HIS A 26 -7.01 6.88 -18.67
CA HIS A 26 -8.39 6.55 -19.00
C HIS A 26 -9.22 6.77 -17.74
N ASP A 27 -10.11 7.76 -17.74
CA ASP A 27 -11.05 7.96 -16.63
C ASP A 27 -12.09 6.84 -16.68
N THR A 28 -11.85 5.77 -15.92
CA THR A 28 -12.74 4.61 -15.79
C THR A 28 -13.81 4.80 -14.72
N ARG A 29 -14.09 6.03 -14.27
CA ARG A 29 -15.28 6.30 -13.46
C ARG A 29 -16.55 6.11 -14.29
N GLN A 30 -16.99 4.85 -14.41
CA GLN A 30 -18.34 4.55 -14.85
C GLN A 30 -19.30 5.18 -13.84
N SER A 31 -20.04 6.20 -14.27
CA SER A 31 -21.14 6.73 -13.50
C SER A 31 -22.11 5.59 -13.23
N LEU A 32 -22.26 5.18 -11.97
CA LEU A 32 -23.27 4.19 -11.60
C LEU A 32 -24.64 4.80 -11.91
N THR A 33 -25.29 4.28 -12.96
CA THR A 33 -26.70 4.59 -13.21
C THR A 33 -27.49 4.08 -12.01
N GLN A 34 -28.20 4.98 -11.34
CA GLN A 34 -28.96 4.66 -10.15
C GLN A 34 -30.05 3.63 -10.50
N GLN A 35 -29.81 2.38 -10.14
CA GLN A 35 -30.79 1.31 -10.27
C GLN A 35 -31.85 1.50 -9.20
N THR A 36 -32.97 2.12 -9.57
CA THR A 36 -34.17 2.12 -8.73
C THR A 36 -34.65 0.68 -8.56
N PRO A 37 -34.73 0.16 -7.31
CA PRO A 37 -35.20 -1.20 -7.08
C PRO A 37 -36.64 -1.35 -7.60
N SER A 38 -36.91 -2.45 -8.32
CA SER A 38 -38.19 -2.75 -8.96
C SER A 38 -39.35 -3.01 -7.99
N SER A 39 -39.10 -2.88 -6.68
CA SER A 39 -40.14 -2.92 -5.66
C SER A 39 -41.03 -1.68 -5.82
N HIS A 40 -42.30 -1.91 -6.13
CA HIS A 40 -43.37 -0.91 -6.05
C HIS A 40 -43.52 -0.47 -4.59
N VAL A 41 -42.64 0.40 -4.13
CA VAL A 41 -42.84 1.16 -2.90
C VAL A 41 -43.68 2.35 -3.31
N ASP A 42 -44.85 2.52 -2.70
CA ASP A 42 -45.69 3.70 -2.93
C ASP A 42 -44.84 4.95 -2.72
N SER A 43 -44.58 5.70 -3.79
CA SER A 43 -43.78 6.92 -3.77
C SER A 43 -44.45 8.06 -2.97
N SER A 44 -45.64 7.82 -2.41
CA SER A 44 -46.27 8.72 -1.47
C SER A 44 -45.59 8.57 -0.10
N LEU A 45 -44.59 9.40 0.13
CA LEU A 45 -44.02 9.59 1.45
C LEU A 45 -45.16 9.95 2.44
N PRO A 46 -45.23 9.29 3.62
CA PRO A 46 -46.21 9.63 4.65
C PRO A 46 -46.16 11.14 4.93
N ALA A 47 -47.29 11.77 5.27
CA ALA A 47 -47.34 13.21 5.52
C ALA A 47 -46.32 13.66 6.61
N ALA A 48 -45.92 12.76 7.50
CA ALA A 48 -44.87 12.98 8.51
C ALA A 48 -43.46 13.19 7.92
N LEU A 49 -43.16 12.66 6.73
CA LEU A 49 -41.87 12.82 6.04
C LEU A 49 -41.91 13.87 4.91
N LYS A 50 -43.02 14.61 4.75
CA LYS A 50 -43.10 15.72 3.77
C LYS A 50 -41.98 16.75 3.92
N ASN A 51 -41.39 16.82 5.12
CA ASN A 51 -40.39 17.77 5.52
C ASN A 51 -38.96 17.29 5.21
N GLY A 52 -38.81 16.10 4.61
CA GLY A 52 -37.54 15.47 4.31
C GLY A 52 -37.26 14.22 5.15
N TRP A 53 -36.15 13.56 4.85
CA TRP A 53 -35.64 12.46 5.64
C TRP A 53 -35.22 12.96 7.02
N PRO A 54 -35.49 12.22 8.11
CA PRO A 54 -35.11 12.64 9.46
C PRO A 54 -33.59 12.76 9.62
N ASP A 55 -33.16 13.56 10.59
CA ASP A 55 -31.75 13.79 10.89
C ASP A 55 -31.05 12.47 11.28
N SER A 56 -29.72 12.45 11.10
CA SER A 56 -28.84 11.37 11.56
C SER A 56 -29.10 10.92 13.00
N GLN A 57 -29.48 11.86 13.88
CA GLN A 57 -29.80 11.60 15.29
C GLN A 57 -31.30 11.66 15.60
N TRP A 58 -32.13 11.09 14.72
CA TRP A 58 -33.59 11.10 14.83
C TRP A 58 -34.14 10.66 16.19
N TRP A 59 -33.45 9.78 16.91
CA TRP A 59 -33.89 9.23 18.19
C TRP A 59 -33.92 10.29 19.31
N LYS A 60 -33.16 11.38 19.19
CA LYS A 60 -33.16 12.49 20.17
C LYS A 60 -34.51 13.19 20.25
N ALA A 61 -35.34 13.10 19.21
CA ALA A 61 -36.69 13.65 19.21
C ALA A 61 -37.62 12.97 20.25
N TYR A 62 -37.24 11.80 20.77
CA TYR A 62 -37.99 11.08 21.80
C TYR A 62 -37.69 11.59 23.23
N HIS A 63 -36.67 12.44 23.41
CA HIS A 63 -36.29 13.05 24.70
C HIS A 63 -36.04 12.04 25.84
N ASP A 64 -35.53 10.85 25.51
CA ASP A 64 -35.18 9.82 26.49
C ASP A 64 -33.65 9.75 26.66
N ALA A 65 -33.17 10.22 27.83
CA ALA A 65 -31.76 10.21 28.16
C ALA A 65 -31.17 8.80 28.31
N GLN A 66 -31.97 7.80 28.67
CA GLN A 66 -31.53 6.41 28.75
C GLN A 66 -31.31 5.84 27.34
N LEU A 67 -32.23 6.13 26.41
CA LEU A 67 -32.10 5.72 25.02
C LEU A 67 -30.87 6.36 24.36
N ASP A 68 -30.66 7.66 24.58
CA ASP A 68 -29.50 8.39 24.06
C ASP A 68 -28.18 7.74 24.52
N ALA A 69 -28.08 7.40 25.81
CA ALA A 69 -26.88 6.76 26.36
C ALA A 69 -26.64 5.35 25.80
N LEU A 70 -27.70 4.57 25.58
CA LEU A 70 -27.60 3.24 25.00
C LEU A 70 -27.15 3.28 23.53
N ILE A 71 -27.70 4.20 22.74
CA ILE A 71 -27.32 4.36 21.33
C ILE A 71 -25.88 4.86 21.22
N ASP A 72 -25.49 5.84 22.04
CA ASP A 72 -24.12 6.34 22.05
C ASP A 72 -23.13 5.23 22.42
N ASN A 73 -23.44 4.45 23.47
CA ASN A 73 -22.61 3.31 23.86
C ASN A 73 -22.50 2.27 22.75
N ALA A 74 -23.63 1.94 22.09
CA ALA A 74 -23.67 0.99 21.00
C ALA A 74 -22.82 1.45 19.82
N ILE A 75 -22.93 2.72 19.39
CA ILE A 75 -22.13 3.26 18.28
C ILE A 75 -20.64 3.24 18.62
N GLN A 76 -20.25 3.68 19.82
CA GLN A 76 -18.85 3.75 20.22
C GLN A 76 -18.20 2.38 20.41
N HIS A 77 -18.95 1.38 20.89
CA HIS A 77 -18.41 0.05 21.23
C HIS A 77 -18.84 -1.05 20.26
N SER A 78 -19.40 -0.72 19.09
CA SER A 78 -19.81 -1.70 18.09
C SER A 78 -18.59 -2.37 17.44
N PRO A 79 -18.40 -3.69 17.61
CA PRO A 79 -17.33 -4.42 16.92
C PRO A 79 -17.48 -4.40 15.40
N ASP A 80 -18.73 -4.29 14.91
CA ASP A 80 -19.03 -4.23 13.47
C ASP A 80 -18.42 -2.98 12.81
N MET A 81 -18.47 -1.82 13.48
CA MET A 81 -17.85 -0.58 13.01
C MET A 81 -16.32 -0.71 12.93
N GLN A 82 -15.71 -1.38 13.90
CA GLN A 82 -14.27 -1.66 13.88
C GLN A 82 -13.90 -2.57 12.70
N VAL A 83 -14.69 -3.61 12.43
CA VAL A 83 -14.50 -4.48 11.26
C VAL A 83 -14.67 -3.70 9.95
N ALA A 84 -15.64 -2.79 9.87
CA ALA A 84 -15.82 -1.93 8.71
C ALA A 84 -14.61 -1.01 8.48
N GLU A 85 -14.07 -0.40 9.54
CA GLU A 85 -12.86 0.41 9.46
C GLU A 85 -11.65 -0.41 8.99
N GLN A 86 -11.44 -1.62 9.53
CA GLN A 86 -10.37 -2.50 9.08
C GLN A 86 -10.48 -2.86 7.60
N ARG A 87 -11.71 -3.03 7.07
CA ARG A 87 -11.93 -3.25 5.64
C ARG A 87 -11.53 -2.04 4.79
N ILE A 88 -11.77 -0.82 5.28
CA ILE A 88 -11.33 0.41 4.61
C ILE A 88 -9.80 0.48 4.63
N GLN A 89 -9.17 0.24 5.77
CA GLN A 89 -7.71 0.25 5.91
C GLN A 89 -7.04 -0.78 4.99
N LEU A 90 -7.62 -1.99 4.88
CA LEU A 90 -7.17 -3.00 3.93
C LEU A 90 -7.29 -2.53 2.48
N ALA A 91 -8.42 -1.90 2.13
CA ALA A 91 -8.66 -1.34 0.79
C ALA A 91 -7.70 -0.19 0.44
N GLU A 92 -7.28 0.61 1.42
CA GLU A 92 -6.26 1.64 1.23
C GLU A 92 -4.86 1.03 1.11
N ALA A 93 -4.52 0.03 1.93
CA ALA A 93 -3.23 -0.64 1.88
C ALA A 93 -3.00 -1.34 0.53
N GLN A 94 -4.01 -2.01 -0.03
CA GLN A 94 -3.91 -2.60 -1.37
C GLN A 94 -3.71 -1.53 -2.45
N ALA A 95 -4.37 -0.37 -2.34
CA ALA A 95 -4.22 0.72 -3.31
C ALA A 95 -2.80 1.30 -3.25
N LYS A 96 -2.29 1.56 -2.05
CA LYS A 96 -0.89 1.99 -1.83
C LYS A 96 0.12 0.95 -2.30
N ALA A 97 -0.16 -0.33 -2.15
CA ALA A 97 0.73 -1.40 -2.62
C ALA A 97 0.82 -1.45 -4.16
N VAL A 98 -0.27 -1.14 -4.86
CA VAL A 98 -0.25 -1.00 -6.33
C VAL A 98 0.51 0.27 -6.72
N GLU A 99 0.24 1.39 -6.06
CA GLU A 99 0.95 2.65 -6.32
C GLU A 99 2.47 2.53 -6.07
N ALA A 100 2.88 1.83 -5.02
CA ALA A 100 4.29 1.58 -4.72
C ALA A 100 4.99 0.71 -5.79
N GLN A 101 4.25 -0.17 -6.49
CA GLN A 101 4.81 -0.97 -7.59
C GLN A 101 5.14 -0.12 -8.82
N ASP A 102 4.42 0.97 -9.04
CA ASP A 102 4.67 1.92 -10.13
C ASP A 102 5.83 2.89 -9.82
N GLY A 103 6.25 2.95 -8.54
CA GLY A 103 7.37 3.77 -8.08
C GLY A 103 8.74 3.09 -8.22
N PRO A 104 9.84 3.83 -7.96
CA PRO A 104 11.18 3.25 -7.92
C PRO A 104 11.31 2.29 -6.72
N GLN A 105 11.73 1.05 -7.00
CA GLN A 105 11.98 0.05 -5.97
C GLN A 105 13.46 0.07 -5.57
N LEU A 106 13.71 0.06 -4.26
CA LEU A 106 15.04 0.06 -3.66
C LEU A 106 15.11 -1.11 -2.68
N ASP A 107 15.79 -2.17 -3.10
CA ASP A 107 16.05 -3.34 -2.27
C ASP A 107 17.52 -3.34 -1.83
N PHE A 108 17.76 -3.64 -0.57
CA PHE A 108 19.10 -3.78 0.00
C PHE A 108 19.18 -5.09 0.78
N SER A 109 20.07 -5.97 0.34
CA SER A 109 20.33 -7.25 0.99
C SER A 109 21.82 -7.42 1.26
N ALA A 110 22.15 -7.95 2.43
CA ALA A 110 23.52 -8.25 2.85
C ALA A 110 23.55 -9.60 3.56
N ASP A 111 24.15 -10.59 2.90
CA ASP A 111 24.29 -11.95 3.43
C ASP A 111 25.75 -12.24 3.82
N ILE A 112 25.95 -12.79 5.02
CA ILE A 112 27.25 -13.26 5.50
C ILE A 112 27.10 -14.72 5.93
N GLU A 113 27.39 -15.63 5.01
CA GLU A 113 27.38 -17.07 5.27
C GLU A 113 28.77 -17.55 5.73
N ARG A 114 28.82 -18.32 6.83
CA ARG A 114 30.06 -18.91 7.33
C ARG A 114 29.88 -20.40 7.55
N GLN A 115 30.14 -21.16 6.49
CA GLN A 115 30.21 -22.60 6.58
C GLN A 115 31.54 -23.05 7.21
N ARG A 116 31.48 -23.72 8.36
CA ARG A 116 32.60 -24.53 8.87
C ARG A 116 32.31 -25.99 8.54
N MET A 117 33.05 -26.56 7.59
CA MET A 117 33.06 -28.01 7.41
C MET A 117 33.88 -28.61 8.56
N SER A 118 33.27 -29.50 9.34
CA SER A 118 33.98 -30.22 10.41
C SER A 118 35.05 -31.11 9.79
N ALA A 119 36.29 -30.97 10.28
CA ALA A 119 37.41 -31.86 9.92
C ALA A 119 37.19 -33.31 10.39
N GLU A 120 36.20 -33.56 11.26
CA GLU A 120 35.79 -34.91 11.70
C GLU A 120 34.60 -35.46 10.89
N GLY A 121 34.07 -34.69 9.92
CA GLY A 121 33.02 -35.15 9.01
C GLY A 121 33.58 -35.90 7.79
N LEU A 122 32.69 -36.39 6.92
CA LEU A 122 33.02 -37.18 5.72
C LEU A 122 34.08 -36.54 4.78
N MET A 123 34.33 -35.23 4.90
CA MET A 123 35.32 -34.44 4.15
C MET A 123 36.62 -34.11 4.90
N GLY A 124 36.88 -34.71 6.07
CA GLY A 124 38.08 -34.47 6.88
C GLY A 124 39.43 -34.64 6.17
N PRO A 125 39.69 -35.75 5.44
CA PRO A 125 41.02 -36.04 4.93
C PRO A 125 41.45 -35.21 3.71
N PHE A 126 40.55 -34.43 3.09
CA PHE A 126 40.86 -33.56 1.95
C PHE A 126 40.95 -32.07 2.33
N ALA A 127 40.41 -31.68 3.49
CA ALA A 127 40.49 -30.30 3.98
C ALA A 127 41.90 -29.94 4.53
N ILE A 128 42.67 -30.95 4.93
CA ILE A 128 44.03 -30.79 5.49
C ILE A 128 45.13 -30.69 4.41
N THR A 129 44.81 -30.97 3.15
CA THR A 129 45.76 -30.91 2.03
C THR A 129 45.56 -29.70 1.11
N ASP A 130 44.60 -28.81 1.42
CA ASP A 130 44.38 -27.57 0.68
C ASP A 130 45.28 -26.44 1.23
N PRO A 131 46.28 -25.94 0.46
CA PRO A 131 47.16 -24.84 0.88
C PRO A 131 46.42 -23.50 1.05
N ALA A 132 45.13 -23.38 0.70
CA ALA A 132 44.33 -22.18 0.93
C ALA A 132 43.76 -22.08 2.36
N ALA A 133 43.74 -23.17 3.14
CA ALA A 133 43.17 -23.18 4.50
C ALA A 133 44.02 -22.40 5.53
N GLU A 134 45.29 -22.13 5.22
CA GLU A 134 46.24 -21.47 6.12
C GLU A 134 46.31 -19.95 5.90
N ARG A 135 45.16 -19.26 6.03
CA ARG A 135 45.17 -17.80 6.27
C ARG A 135 44.34 -17.43 7.50
N PRO A 136 44.87 -17.62 8.71
CA PRO A 136 44.35 -16.95 9.89
C PRO A 136 44.86 -15.50 9.89
N GLY A 137 44.07 -14.56 9.38
CA GLY A 137 44.41 -13.14 9.58
C GLY A 137 43.68 -12.16 8.70
N ARG A 138 42.68 -11.49 9.29
CA ARG A 138 42.77 -10.07 9.69
C ARG A 138 41.36 -9.57 9.99
N GLY A 139 41.06 -9.40 11.28
CA GLY A 139 39.87 -8.66 11.71
C GLY A 139 39.94 -7.23 11.17
N ILE A 140 38.85 -6.78 10.57
CA ILE A 140 38.61 -5.37 10.27
C ILE A 140 37.49 -4.95 11.23
N PRO A 141 37.63 -3.84 11.98
CA PRO A 141 36.58 -3.38 12.88
C PRO A 141 35.37 -2.88 12.08
N THR A 142 34.20 -3.39 12.44
CA THR A 142 32.89 -2.90 12.01
C THR A 142 32.71 -1.46 12.50
N ALA A 143 32.69 -0.50 11.58
CA ALA A 143 32.14 0.83 11.83
C ALA A 143 30.61 0.72 11.81
N HIS A 144 30.01 0.97 12.96
CA HIS A 144 28.58 1.11 13.16
C HIS A 144 28.15 2.50 12.63
N SER A 145 27.22 2.60 11.68
CA SER A 145 26.42 3.82 11.51
C SER A 145 25.21 3.64 10.59
N VAL A 146 24.04 3.83 11.20
CA VAL A 146 22.76 4.43 10.74
C VAL A 146 22.00 3.72 9.61
#